data_AF-A0A7J6UM53-F1
#
_entry.id   AF-A0A7J6UM53-F1
#
_cell.length_a   1.000
_cell.length_b   1.000
_cell.length_c   1.000
_cell.angle_alpha   90.00
_cell.angle_beta   90.00
_cell.angle_gamma   90.00
#
_symmetry.space_group_name_H-M   'P 1'
#
loop_
_entity.id
_entity.type
_entity.pdbx_description
1 polymer ?
#
loop_
_entity_poly.entity_id
_entity_poly.type
_entity_poly.pdbx_seq_one_letter_code
_entity_poly.pdbx_strand_id
1 'polypeptide(L)'
;MMAPLSSPSLSPQGCLALMAAEGLFLLVLQFDTKHFSDFAARKRCHSLSGLMMLFLPPQYLLCRLYVYAVVIVGLVMTWQLVPALPKWRFGDYGDIGITVYLIIVGFWFYSEYPVAVLAPIFFADPSGAVIGKWASRNLPEYNPTWVGKKTVIGSLAVFVVTFLTLYRPLAFIPRLLTSLATMLVEGFGGKFDNLYIALLRIMEHSETACEVGAPPGNPSSRNSSGACPVALYGFDEKHISLFAARKLCHAGSGFAMLFLTP
;
A
#
# COMPACT_ATOMS: atom_id res chain seq x y z
N MET A 1 24.41 5.90 -11.09
CA MET A 1 23.04 6.44 -11.24
C MET A 1 22.28 5.54 -12.21
N MET A 2 21.33 4.75 -11.72
CA MET A 2 20.38 4.07 -12.62
C MET A 2 19.32 5.09 -13.01
N ALA A 3 19.03 5.23 -14.31
CA ALA A 3 17.91 6.05 -14.76
C ALA A 3 16.64 5.57 -14.05
N PRO A 4 15.75 6.47 -13.60
CA PRO A 4 14.48 6.06 -13.03
C PRO A 4 13.76 5.22 -14.09
N LEU A 5 13.53 3.95 -13.77
CA LEU A 5 12.67 3.10 -14.59
C LEU A 5 11.31 3.77 -14.63
N SER A 6 11.02 4.48 -15.73
CA SER A 6 9.67 4.90 -16.04
C SER A 6 8.88 3.61 -16.20
N SER A 7 8.09 3.27 -15.19
CA SER A 7 7.15 2.15 -15.29
C SER A 7 6.36 2.36 -16.58
N PRO A 8 6.33 1.39 -17.50
CA PRO A 8 5.66 1.55 -18.78
C PRO A 8 4.23 2.00 -18.50
N SER A 9 3.89 3.22 -18.92
CA SER A 9 2.55 3.75 -18.70
C SER A 9 1.60 2.96 -19.60
N LEU A 10 0.61 2.32 -18.98
CA LEU A 10 -0.47 1.70 -19.74
C LEU A 10 -1.17 2.76 -20.59
N SER A 11 -1.45 2.44 -21.84
CA SER A 11 -2.32 3.26 -22.68
C SER A 11 -3.71 3.36 -22.03
N PRO A 12 -4.54 4.37 -22.40
CA PRO A 12 -5.92 4.45 -21.93
C PRO A 12 -6.73 3.17 -22.18
N GLN A 13 -6.50 2.50 -23.32
CA GLN A 13 -7.11 1.20 -23.65
C GLN A 13 -6.60 0.09 -22.73
N GLY A 14 -5.29 0.08 -22.42
CA GLY A 14 -4.71 -0.85 -21.46
C GLY A 14 -5.30 -0.68 -20.06
N CYS A 15 -5.54 0.57 -19.64
CA CYS A 15 -6.21 0.86 -18.37
C CYS A 15 -7.64 0.32 -18.34
N LEU A 16 -8.43 0.54 -19.41
CA LEU A 16 -9.80 0.01 -19.53
C LEU A 16 -9.83 -1.52 -19.51
N ALA A 17 -8.93 -2.17 -20.24
CA ALA A 17 -8.82 -3.62 -20.24
C ALA A 17 -8.49 -4.16 -18.84
N LEU A 18 -7.59 -3.51 -18.11
CA LEU A 18 -7.22 -3.89 -16.76
C LEU A 18 -8.37 -3.69 -15.76
N MET A 19 -9.07 -2.55 -15.83
CA MET A 19 -10.26 -2.26 -15.00
C MET A 19 -11.38 -3.28 -15.24
N ALA A 20 -11.62 -3.66 -16.50
CA ALA A 20 -12.59 -4.69 -16.86
C ALA A 20 -12.17 -6.08 -16.36
N ALA A 21 -10.89 -6.44 -16.50
CA ALA A 21 -10.34 -7.68 -15.99
C ALA A 21 -10.45 -7.78 -14.46
N GLU A 22 -10.13 -6.69 -13.75
CA GLU A 22 -10.30 -6.61 -12.30
C GLU A 22 -11.77 -6.74 -11.89
N GLY A 23 -12.68 -6.05 -12.57
CA GLY A 23 -14.12 -6.18 -12.33
C GLY A 23 -14.63 -7.61 -12.50
N LEU A 24 -14.24 -8.27 -13.60
CA LEU A 24 -14.58 -9.68 -13.84
C LEU A 24 -13.98 -10.60 -12.76
N PHE A 25 -12.72 -10.37 -12.40
CA PHE A 25 -12.04 -11.13 -11.35
C PHE A 25 -12.75 -11.01 -9.99
N LEU A 26 -13.16 -9.81 -9.59
CA LEU A 26 -13.91 -9.57 -8.37
C LEU A 26 -15.28 -10.26 -8.40
N LEU A 27 -15.99 -10.23 -9.54
CA LEU A 27 -17.26 -10.95 -9.69
C LEU A 27 -17.07 -12.46 -9.55
N VAL A 28 -16.04 -13.03 -10.19
CA VAL A 28 -15.71 -14.45 -10.04
C VAL A 28 -15.45 -14.80 -8.58
N LEU A 29 -14.60 -14.04 -7.88
CA LEU A 29 -14.33 -14.31 -6.46
C LEU A 29 -15.56 -14.15 -5.56
N GLN A 30 -16.44 -13.18 -5.85
CA GLN A 30 -17.64 -12.93 -5.06
C GLN A 30 -18.69 -14.04 -5.23
N PHE A 31 -18.83 -14.63 -6.41
CA PHE A 31 -19.90 -15.60 -6.68
C PHE A 31 -19.45 -17.07 -6.77
N ASP A 32 -18.17 -17.35 -7.04
CA ASP A 32 -17.65 -18.71 -7.09
C ASP A 32 -17.32 -19.25 -5.69
N THR A 33 -18.35 -19.73 -5.00
CA THR A 33 -18.21 -20.38 -3.68
C THR A 33 -17.71 -21.82 -3.77
N LYS A 34 -17.74 -22.42 -4.97
CA LYS A 34 -17.37 -23.82 -5.19
C LYS A 34 -15.85 -24.00 -5.23
N HIS A 35 -15.13 -23.10 -5.90
CA HIS A 35 -13.68 -23.24 -6.09
C HIS A 35 -12.87 -22.40 -5.09
N PHE A 36 -13.46 -21.38 -4.49
CA PHE A 36 -12.78 -20.49 -3.56
C PHE A 36 -13.45 -20.50 -2.19
N SER A 37 -12.68 -20.81 -1.14
CA SER A 37 -13.11 -20.51 0.24
C SER A 37 -13.12 -19.01 0.49
N ASP A 38 -13.90 -18.53 1.47
CA ASP A 38 -13.94 -17.09 1.83
C ASP A 38 -12.55 -16.54 2.18
N PHE A 39 -11.74 -17.34 2.89
CA PHE A 39 -10.35 -17.01 3.15
C PHE A 39 -9.53 -16.82 1.85
N ALA A 40 -9.67 -17.72 0.89
CA ALA A 40 -8.95 -17.65 -0.38
C ALA A 40 -9.45 -16.47 -1.24
N ALA A 41 -10.77 -16.25 -1.29
CA ALA A 41 -11.38 -15.13 -2.01
C ALA A 41 -10.89 -13.79 -1.45
N ARG A 42 -10.93 -13.60 -0.13
CA ARG A 42 -10.39 -12.41 0.55
C ARG A 42 -8.92 -12.16 0.23
N LYS A 43 -8.06 -13.18 0.39
CA LYS A 43 -6.62 -12.99 0.21
C LYS A 43 -6.22 -12.80 -1.26
N ARG A 44 -6.91 -13.46 -2.21
CA ARG A 44 -6.72 -13.24 -3.65
C ARG A 44 -7.25 -11.87 -4.08
N CYS A 45 -8.40 -11.44 -3.57
CA CYS A 45 -8.90 -10.09 -3.80
C CYS A 45 -7.86 -9.07 -3.33
N HIS A 46 -7.37 -9.18 -2.09
CA HIS A 46 -6.40 -8.23 -1.55
C HIS A 46 -5.12 -8.16 -2.41
N SER A 47 -4.46 -9.29 -2.68
CA SER A 47 -3.19 -9.27 -3.39
C SER A 47 -3.30 -9.05 -4.89
N LEU A 48 -4.27 -9.66 -5.57
CA LEU A 48 -4.39 -9.57 -7.03
C LEU A 48 -5.06 -8.28 -7.48
N SER A 49 -6.08 -7.77 -6.76
CA SER A 49 -6.57 -6.41 -7.02
C SER A 49 -5.48 -5.39 -6.74
N GLY A 50 -4.73 -5.53 -5.64
CA GLY A 50 -3.56 -4.69 -5.36
C GLY A 50 -2.54 -4.73 -6.50
N LEU A 51 -2.22 -5.91 -7.03
CA LEU A 51 -1.34 -6.06 -8.20
C LEU A 51 -1.88 -5.34 -9.42
N MET A 52 -3.17 -5.47 -9.74
CA MET A 52 -3.77 -4.77 -10.88
C MET A 52 -3.74 -3.25 -10.67
N MET A 53 -4.05 -2.77 -9.46
CA MET A 53 -3.99 -1.35 -9.12
C MET A 53 -2.57 -0.76 -9.22
N LEU A 54 -1.50 -1.55 -9.04
CA LEU A 54 -0.13 -1.09 -9.24
C LEU A 54 0.15 -0.63 -10.68
N PHE A 55 -0.59 -1.14 -11.66
CA PHE A 55 -0.44 -0.76 -13.07
C PHE A 55 -1.37 0.38 -13.48
N LEU A 56 -2.31 0.80 -12.62
CA LEU A 56 -3.20 1.92 -12.93
C LEU A 56 -2.49 3.26 -12.67
N PRO A 57 -2.27 4.10 -13.70
CA PRO A 57 -1.65 5.41 -13.52
C PRO A 57 -2.62 6.34 -12.77
N PRO A 58 -2.27 6.82 -11.57
CA PRO A 58 -3.17 7.65 -10.79
C PRO A 58 -3.33 9.06 -11.38
N GLN A 59 -2.55 9.43 -12.40
CA GLN A 59 -2.67 10.70 -13.15
C GLN A 59 -3.90 10.70 -14.08
N TYR A 60 -4.41 9.52 -14.45
CA TYR A 60 -5.61 9.43 -15.28
C TYR A 60 -6.86 9.52 -14.42
N LEU A 61 -7.69 10.54 -14.69
CA LEU A 61 -8.96 10.74 -13.98
C LEU A 61 -9.83 9.48 -14.00
N LEU A 62 -9.89 8.78 -15.14
CA LEU A 62 -10.66 7.55 -15.28
C LEU A 62 -10.20 6.46 -14.31
N CYS A 63 -8.89 6.26 -14.15
CA CYS A 63 -8.33 5.29 -13.20
C CYS A 63 -8.66 5.66 -11.76
N ARG A 64 -8.60 6.95 -11.40
CA ARG A 64 -9.01 7.42 -10.06
C ARG A 64 -10.50 7.18 -9.80
N LEU A 65 -11.36 7.54 -10.75
CA LEU A 65 -12.81 7.32 -10.63
C LEU A 65 -13.13 5.84 -10.45
N TYR A 66 -12.44 4.96 -11.18
CA TYR A 66 -12.56 3.52 -11.00
C TYR A 66 -12.15 3.07 -9.59
N VAL A 67 -10.97 3.47 -9.11
CA VAL A 67 -10.51 3.12 -7.76
C VAL A 67 -11.46 3.67 -6.70
N TYR A 68 -11.99 4.88 -6.86
CA TYR A 68 -13.00 5.42 -5.95
C TYR A 68 -14.29 4.60 -5.97
N ALA A 69 -14.73 4.11 -7.14
CA ALA A 69 -15.87 3.20 -7.20
C ALA A 69 -15.59 1.90 -6.45
N VAL A 70 -14.39 1.30 -6.60
CA VAL A 70 -13.98 0.10 -5.85
C VAL A 70 -13.96 0.38 -4.34
N VAL A 71 -13.41 1.52 -3.91
CA VAL A 71 -13.38 1.95 -2.50
C VAL A 71 -14.78 2.11 -1.95
N ILE A 72 -15.66 2.85 -2.64
CA ILE A 72 -17.04 3.10 -2.19
C ILE A 72 -17.83 1.80 -2.11
N VAL A 73 -17.80 0.97 -3.17
CA VAL A 73 -18.50 -0.32 -3.16
C VAL A 73 -17.94 -1.22 -2.06
N GLY A 74 -16.61 -1.30 -1.92
CA GLY A 74 -15.98 -2.08 -0.86
C GLY A 74 -16.42 -1.64 0.54
N LEU A 75 -16.52 -0.33 0.81
CA LEU A 75 -17.00 0.21 2.08
C LEU A 75 -18.50 -0.08 2.30
N VAL A 76 -19.34 0.15 1.28
CA VAL A 76 -20.77 -0.16 1.32
C VAL A 76 -21.00 -1.64 1.66
N MET A 77 -20.23 -2.53 1.05
CA MET A 77 -20.34 -3.98 1.27
C MET A 77 -19.80 -4.41 2.64
N THR A 78 -18.64 -3.90 3.07
CA THR A 78 -18.04 -4.20 4.39
C THR A 78 -18.94 -3.76 5.54
N TRP A 79 -19.63 -2.63 5.40
CA TRP A 79 -20.54 -2.10 6.42
C TRP A 79 -22.02 -2.45 6.18
N GLN A 80 -22.31 -3.29 5.18
CA GLN A 80 -23.67 -3.73 4.82
C GLN A 80 -24.70 -2.59 4.76
N LEU A 81 -24.30 -1.45 4.17
CA LEU A 81 -25.16 -0.26 4.09
C LEU A 81 -26.39 -0.48 3.17
N VAL A 82 -26.37 -1.53 2.36
CA VAL A 82 -27.48 -1.96 1.50
C VAL A 82 -27.84 -3.42 1.83
N PRO A 83 -28.85 -3.67 2.68
CA PRO A 83 -29.20 -5.01 3.15
C PRO A 83 -29.62 -6.01 2.06
N ALA A 84 -30.05 -5.52 0.90
CA ALA A 84 -30.47 -6.35 -0.23
C ALA A 84 -29.30 -7.01 -0.99
N LEU A 85 -28.05 -6.61 -0.71
CA LEU A 85 -26.87 -7.15 -1.39
C LEU A 85 -26.42 -8.50 -0.78
N PRO A 86 -25.82 -9.39 -1.57
CA PRO A 86 -25.32 -10.66 -1.07
C PRO A 86 -24.21 -10.45 -0.02
N LYS A 87 -24.01 -11.46 0.83
CA LYS A 87 -22.94 -11.44 1.85
C LYS A 87 -21.59 -11.15 1.18
N TRP A 88 -20.91 -10.12 1.68
CA TRP A 88 -19.57 -9.76 1.24
C TRP A 88 -18.57 -10.85 1.59
N ARG A 89 -17.79 -11.34 0.61
CA ARG A 89 -16.83 -12.42 0.83
C ARG A 89 -15.41 -11.94 1.11
N PHE A 90 -15.13 -10.67 0.84
CA PHE A 90 -13.78 -10.13 0.99
C PHE A 90 -13.51 -9.59 2.39
N GLY A 91 -14.53 -9.50 3.25
CA GLY A 91 -14.42 -9.00 4.62
C GLY A 91 -15.57 -9.45 5.52
N ASP A 92 -15.34 -9.36 6.82
CA ASP A 92 -16.42 -9.48 7.80
C ASP A 92 -17.19 -8.16 7.94
N TYR A 93 -18.38 -8.22 8.55
CA TYR A 93 -19.14 -7.00 8.86
C TYR A 93 -18.32 -6.08 9.77
N GLY A 94 -18.16 -4.83 9.35
CA GLY A 94 -17.37 -3.84 10.09
C GLY A 94 -15.88 -4.16 10.15
N ASP A 95 -15.33 -4.84 9.14
CA ASP A 95 -13.90 -5.14 9.05
C ASP A 95 -13.08 -3.84 8.96
N ILE A 96 -12.51 -3.43 10.10
CA ILE A 96 -11.70 -2.23 10.25
C ILE A 96 -10.45 -2.28 9.35
N GLY A 97 -9.82 -3.45 9.23
CA GLY A 97 -8.60 -3.60 8.44
C GLY A 97 -8.84 -3.32 6.96
N ILE A 98 -9.97 -3.79 6.42
CA ILE A 98 -10.39 -3.50 5.04
C ILE A 98 -10.80 -2.03 4.89
N THR A 99 -11.52 -1.49 5.87
CA THR A 99 -11.93 -0.08 5.87
C THR A 99 -10.72 0.84 5.76
N VAL A 100 -9.72 0.63 6.61
CA VAL A 100 -8.49 1.43 6.63
C VAL A 100 -7.68 1.22 5.36
N TYR A 101 -7.56 -0.02 4.88
CA TYR A 101 -6.92 -0.32 3.60
C TYR A 101 -7.54 0.47 2.43
N LEU A 102 -8.87 0.44 2.29
CA LEU A 102 -9.57 1.14 1.20
C LEU A 102 -9.39 2.67 1.29
N ILE A 103 -9.40 3.23 2.51
CA ILE A 103 -9.15 4.66 2.72
C ILE A 103 -7.72 5.03 2.29
N ILE A 104 -6.72 4.23 2.68
CA ILE A 104 -5.31 4.46 2.29
C ILE A 104 -5.16 4.44 0.77
N VAL A 105 -5.71 3.43 0.09
CA VAL A 105 -5.65 3.30 -1.37
C VAL A 105 -6.35 4.48 -2.05
N GLY A 106 -7.56 4.83 -1.63
CA GLY A 106 -8.31 5.97 -2.17
C GLY A 106 -7.56 7.29 -1.98
N PHE A 107 -7.00 7.53 -0.79
CA PHE A 107 -6.19 8.72 -0.51
C PHE A 107 -4.92 8.79 -1.37
N TRP A 108 -4.28 7.65 -1.63
CA TRP A 108 -3.07 7.59 -2.45
C TRP A 108 -3.35 7.95 -3.90
N PHE A 109 -4.43 7.42 -4.47
CA PHE A 109 -4.90 7.80 -5.82
C PHE A 109 -5.33 9.26 -5.89
N TYR A 110 -5.97 9.80 -4.84
CA TYR A 110 -6.31 11.23 -4.74
C TYR A 110 -5.09 12.14 -4.71
N SER A 111 -3.99 11.67 -4.16
CA SER A 111 -2.74 12.41 -4.08
C SER A 111 -1.86 12.23 -5.32
N GLU A 112 -2.26 11.38 -6.26
CA GLU A 112 -1.54 11.07 -7.49
C GLU A 112 -0.10 10.55 -7.27
N TYR A 113 0.16 9.93 -6.11
CA TYR A 113 1.47 9.38 -5.79
C TYR A 113 1.71 8.04 -6.50
N PRO A 114 2.99 7.68 -6.76
CA PRO A 114 3.31 6.37 -7.33
C PRO A 114 2.73 5.23 -6.49
N VAL A 115 1.79 4.48 -7.06
CA VAL A 115 1.05 3.40 -6.37
C VAL A 115 2.00 2.29 -5.92
N ALA A 116 3.13 2.13 -6.62
CA ALA A 116 4.17 1.17 -6.27
C ALA A 116 4.74 1.32 -4.85
N VAL A 117 4.66 2.50 -4.24
CA VAL A 117 5.03 2.69 -2.82
C VAL A 117 4.16 1.83 -1.89
N LEU A 118 2.91 1.56 -2.27
CA LEU A 118 1.96 0.75 -1.51
C LEU A 118 2.10 -0.76 -1.77
N ALA A 119 2.99 -1.20 -2.67
CA ALA A 119 3.12 -2.63 -3.01
C ALA A 119 3.25 -3.56 -1.79
N PRO A 120 4.03 -3.21 -0.74
CA PRO A 120 4.07 -4.03 0.46
C PRO A 120 2.72 -4.24 1.14
N ILE A 121 1.82 -3.25 1.14
CA ILE A 121 0.48 -3.38 1.74
C ILE A 121 -0.32 -4.47 1.00
N PHE A 122 -0.24 -4.49 -0.34
CA PHE A 122 -0.97 -5.45 -1.16
C PHE A 122 -0.51 -6.90 -0.98
N PHE A 123 0.76 -7.13 -0.67
CA PHE A 123 1.35 -8.47 -0.70
C PHE A 123 1.77 -9.01 0.66
N ALA A 124 2.17 -8.16 1.61
CA ALA A 124 2.64 -8.57 2.93
C ALA A 124 1.57 -9.39 3.67
N ASP A 125 0.42 -8.81 4.01
CA ASP A 125 -0.63 -9.50 4.75
C ASP A 125 -1.15 -10.77 4.04
N PRO A 126 -1.42 -10.75 2.72
CA PRO A 126 -1.80 -11.99 2.02
C PRO A 126 -0.75 -13.07 2.05
N SER A 127 0.53 -12.73 1.85
CA SER A 127 1.63 -13.70 1.91
C SER A 127 1.74 -14.34 3.29
N GLY A 128 1.74 -13.54 4.36
CA GLY A 128 1.83 -14.04 5.72
C GLY A 128 0.68 -14.95 6.11
N ALA A 129 -0.56 -14.59 5.74
CA ALA A 129 -1.72 -15.40 6.01
C ALA A 129 -1.75 -16.70 5.19
N VAL A 130 -1.45 -16.65 3.89
CA VAL A 130 -1.51 -17.83 3.01
C VAL A 130 -0.39 -18.80 3.34
N ILE A 131 0.85 -18.33 3.41
CA ILE A 131 2.01 -19.17 3.70
C ILE A 131 1.97 -19.66 5.14
N GLY A 132 1.61 -18.81 6.11
CA GLY A 132 1.42 -19.22 7.50
C GLY A 132 0.37 -20.31 7.64
N LYS A 133 -0.80 -20.16 7.00
CA LYS A 133 -1.86 -21.19 7.05
C LYS A 133 -1.43 -22.50 6.39
N TRP A 134 -0.70 -22.44 5.28
CA TRP A 134 -0.13 -23.63 4.64
C TRP A 134 0.90 -24.30 5.56
N ALA A 135 1.82 -23.53 6.13
CA ALA A 135 2.87 -24.04 7.01
C ALA A 135 2.31 -24.65 8.30
N SER A 136 1.29 -24.04 8.92
CA SER A 136 0.64 -24.64 10.11
C SER A 136 -0.03 -25.99 9.81
N ARG A 137 -0.40 -26.26 8.56
CA ARG A 137 -1.00 -27.54 8.15
C ARG A 137 0.05 -28.60 7.82
N ASN A 138 1.17 -28.21 7.21
CA ASN A 138 2.15 -29.14 6.66
C ASN A 138 3.40 -29.28 7.53
N LEU A 139 3.74 -28.26 8.33
CA LEU A 139 4.96 -28.14 9.13
C LEU A 139 4.63 -27.54 10.53
N PRO A 140 3.70 -28.13 11.30
CA PRO A 140 3.23 -27.52 12.56
C PRO A 140 4.34 -27.30 13.60
N GLU A 141 5.31 -28.22 13.67
CA GLU A 141 6.45 -28.15 14.60
C GLU A 141 7.37 -26.96 14.33
N TYR A 142 7.44 -26.51 13.07
CA TYR A 142 8.29 -25.40 12.63
C TYR A 142 7.54 -24.07 12.48
N ASN A 143 6.23 -24.07 12.70
CA ASN A 143 5.40 -22.88 12.53
C ASN A 143 4.62 -22.48 13.78
N PRO A 144 5.28 -22.26 14.93
CA PRO A 144 4.61 -21.80 16.14
C PRO A 144 3.99 -20.42 15.93
N THR A 145 2.92 -20.15 16.66
CA THR A 145 2.38 -18.80 16.81
C THR A 145 3.29 -17.98 17.71
N TRP A 146 3.50 -16.70 17.39
CA TRP A 146 4.35 -15.81 18.20
C TRP A 146 3.63 -14.53 18.65
N VAL A 147 2.73 -13.97 17.83
CA VAL A 147 1.86 -12.84 18.22
C VAL A 147 0.41 -13.16 17.85
N GLY A 148 -0.40 -13.49 18.86
CA GLY A 148 -1.80 -13.88 18.66
C GLY A 148 -1.91 -15.06 17.69
N LYS A 149 -2.52 -14.82 16.52
CA LYS A 149 -2.69 -15.83 15.44
C LYS A 149 -1.59 -15.78 14.37
N LYS A 150 -0.63 -14.86 14.49
CA LYS A 150 0.49 -14.72 13.55
C LYS A 150 1.52 -15.81 13.84
N THR A 151 2.09 -16.39 12.78
CA THR A 151 2.99 -17.55 12.86
C THR A 151 4.38 -17.19 12.36
N VAL A 152 5.41 -17.88 12.85
CA VAL A 152 6.82 -17.55 12.52
C VAL A 152 7.08 -17.63 11.01
N ILE A 153 6.65 -18.69 10.32
CA ILE A 153 6.84 -18.84 8.88
C ILE A 153 5.96 -17.84 8.10
N GLY A 154 4.78 -17.51 8.62
CA GLY A 154 3.94 -16.44 8.05
C GLY A 154 4.64 -15.08 8.11
N SER A 155 5.22 -14.71 9.24
CA SER A 155 5.96 -13.44 9.38
C SER A 155 7.25 -13.44 8.56
N LEU A 156 7.95 -14.58 8.45
CA LEU A 156 9.08 -14.70 7.52
C LEU A 156 8.66 -14.44 6.07
N ALA A 157 7.48 -14.92 5.66
CA ALA A 157 6.94 -14.62 4.34
C ALA A 157 6.66 -13.12 4.14
N VAL A 158 6.07 -12.44 5.14
CA VAL A 158 5.89 -10.98 5.13
C VAL A 158 7.21 -10.27 4.91
N PHE A 159 8.26 -10.67 5.65
CA PHE A 159 9.60 -10.11 5.51
C PHE A 159 10.15 -10.29 4.10
N VAL A 160 10.14 -11.51 3.55
CA VAL A 160 10.66 -11.81 2.21
C VAL A 160 9.89 -11.07 1.13
N VAL A 161 8.55 -11.12 1.18
CA VAL A 161 7.69 -10.48 0.17
C VAL A 161 7.83 -8.96 0.23
N THR A 162 7.88 -8.39 1.43
CA THR A 162 8.18 -6.96 1.58
C THR A 162 9.52 -6.64 0.95
N PHE A 163 10.58 -7.38 1.32
CA PHE A 163 11.91 -7.20 0.77
C PHE A 163 11.90 -7.20 -0.75
N LEU A 164 11.18 -8.11 -1.39
CA LEU A 164 11.09 -8.19 -2.86
C LEU A 164 10.27 -7.04 -3.49
N THR A 165 9.24 -6.55 -2.80
CA THR A 165 8.25 -5.60 -3.35
C THR A 165 8.55 -4.13 -3.01
N LEU A 166 9.66 -3.84 -2.33
CA LEU A 166 10.11 -2.46 -2.12
C LEU A 166 10.37 -1.75 -3.46
N TYR A 167 9.62 -0.67 -3.70
CA TYR A 167 9.61 0.08 -4.96
C TYR A 167 10.95 0.71 -5.33
N ARG A 168 11.68 1.25 -4.35
CA ARG A 168 12.93 1.98 -4.62
C ARG A 168 14.15 1.05 -4.53
N PRO A 169 15.18 1.28 -5.36
CA PRO A 169 16.47 0.63 -5.19
C PRO A 169 17.15 1.18 -3.93
N LEU A 170 16.79 0.64 -2.79
CA LEU A 170 17.51 0.86 -1.55
C LEU A 170 18.79 0.04 -1.55
N ALA A 171 19.82 0.55 -0.87
CA ALA A 171 20.95 -0.29 -0.50
C ALA A 171 20.44 -1.51 0.30
N PHE A 172 21.20 -2.60 0.26
CA PHE A 172 20.78 -3.88 0.85
C PHE A 172 20.38 -3.75 2.33
N ILE A 173 21.14 -2.98 3.12
CA ILE A 173 20.90 -2.84 4.56
C ILE A 173 19.60 -2.07 4.88
N PRO A 174 19.33 -0.86 4.36
CA PRO A 174 18.03 -0.22 4.52
C PRO A 174 16.86 -1.10 4.05
N ARG A 175 17.03 -1.79 2.91
CA ARG A 175 16.03 -2.73 2.39
C ARG A 175 15.71 -3.84 3.40
N LEU A 176 16.74 -4.40 4.03
CA LEU A 176 16.64 -5.42 5.07
C LEU A 176 15.90 -4.88 6.31
N LEU A 177 16.33 -3.72 6.82
CA LEU A 177 15.77 -3.10 8.03
C LEU A 177 14.30 -2.72 7.86
N THR A 178 13.95 -2.10 6.72
CA THR A 178 12.57 -1.77 6.38
C THR A 178 11.68 -3.02 6.30
N SER A 179 12.19 -4.10 5.72
CA SER A 179 11.42 -5.35 5.58
C SER A 179 11.22 -6.02 6.94
N LEU A 180 12.24 -5.97 7.81
CA LEU A 180 12.15 -6.42 9.19
C LEU A 180 11.14 -5.59 9.99
N ALA A 181 11.20 -4.26 9.88
CA ALA A 181 10.26 -3.36 10.51
C ALA A 181 8.82 -3.64 10.03
N THR A 182 8.62 -3.84 8.73
CA THR A 182 7.32 -4.19 8.15
C THR A 182 6.77 -5.50 8.73
N MET A 183 7.61 -6.53 8.85
CA MET A 183 7.24 -7.80 9.49
C MET A 183 6.82 -7.62 10.95
N LEU A 184 7.59 -6.86 11.73
CA LEU A 184 7.28 -6.61 13.14
C LEU A 184 5.95 -5.85 13.27
N VAL A 185 5.79 -4.80 12.47
CA VAL A 185 4.59 -3.97 12.43
C VAL A 185 3.35 -4.75 11.99
N GLU A 186 3.47 -5.66 11.02
CA GLU A 186 2.39 -6.58 10.64
C GLU A 186 2.04 -7.55 11.77
N GLY A 187 3.06 -8.05 12.48
CA GLY A 187 2.89 -8.95 13.62
C GLY A 187 2.13 -8.29 14.76
N PHE A 188 2.52 -7.07 15.15
CA PHE A 188 1.94 -6.34 16.28
C PHE A 188 0.73 -5.47 15.92
N GLY A 189 0.53 -5.15 14.64
CA GLY A 189 -0.47 -4.17 14.20
C GLY A 189 -1.93 -4.59 14.36
N GLY A 190 -2.19 -5.89 14.58
CA GLY A 190 -3.54 -6.40 14.82
C GLY A 190 -4.49 -6.09 13.66
N LYS A 191 -5.56 -5.33 13.92
CA LYS A 191 -6.54 -4.90 12.89
C LYS A 191 -6.07 -3.69 12.08
N PHE A 192 -4.99 -3.03 12.51
CA PHE A 192 -4.42 -1.82 11.90
C PHE A 192 -3.07 -2.10 11.23
N ASP A 193 -2.73 -3.36 10.98
CA ASP A 193 -1.48 -3.75 10.32
C ASP A 193 -1.28 -3.01 8.99
N ASN A 194 -2.29 -2.95 8.13
CA ASN A 194 -2.23 -2.19 6.87
C ASN A 194 -1.91 -0.70 7.07
N LEU A 195 -2.44 -0.08 8.13
CA LEU A 195 -2.17 1.33 8.45
C LEU A 195 -0.71 1.53 8.80
N TYR A 196 -0.20 0.72 9.72
CA TYR A 196 1.16 0.89 10.19
C TYR A 196 2.18 0.55 9.11
N ILE A 197 1.91 -0.47 8.27
CA ILE A 197 2.73 -0.74 7.08
C ILE A 197 2.72 0.50 6.17
N ALA A 198 1.54 1.07 5.88
CA ALA A 198 1.45 2.27 5.06
C ALA A 198 2.25 3.44 5.63
N LEU A 199 2.10 3.75 6.92
CA LEU A 199 2.83 4.84 7.58
C LEU A 199 4.34 4.64 7.48
N LEU A 200 4.83 3.43 7.74
CA LEU A 200 6.25 3.09 7.60
C LEU A 200 6.74 3.36 6.16
N ARG A 201 5.96 2.96 5.15
CA ARG A 201 6.28 3.22 3.73
C ARG A 201 6.29 4.71 3.40
N ILE A 202 5.33 5.46 3.92
CA ILE A 202 5.18 6.91 3.67
C ILE A 202 6.34 7.68 4.28
N MET A 203 6.72 7.36 5.53
CA MET A 203 7.83 8.00 6.22
C MET A 203 9.15 7.79 5.45
N GLU A 204 9.47 6.54 5.08
CA GLU A 204 10.65 6.21 4.26
C GLU A 204 10.65 6.95 2.91
N HIS A 205 9.48 7.06 2.27
CA HIS A 205 9.34 7.78 1.01
C HIS A 205 9.61 9.28 1.17
N SER A 206 9.19 9.86 2.29
CA SER A 206 9.35 11.29 2.58
C SER A 206 10.79 11.68 2.88
N GLU A 207 11.53 10.88 3.63
CA GLU A 207 12.94 11.14 3.96
C GLU A 207 13.82 11.17 2.70
N THR A 208 13.61 10.19 1.82
CA THR A 208 14.38 10.08 0.58
C THR A 208 14.05 11.17 -0.44
N ALA A 209 12.84 11.76 -0.40
CA ALA A 209 12.50 12.91 -1.24
C ALA A 209 13.29 14.17 -0.84
N CYS A 210 13.61 14.33 0.45
CA CYS A 210 14.39 15.46 0.96
C CYS A 210 15.87 15.39 0.53
N GLU A 211 16.45 14.20 0.45
CA GLU A 211 17.87 14.03 0.10
C GLU A 211 18.17 14.36 -1.37
N VAL A 212 17.25 14.02 -2.29
CA VAL A 212 17.44 14.24 -3.74
C VAL A 212 17.26 15.72 -4.11
N GLY A 213 16.56 16.50 -3.29
CA GLY A 213 16.33 17.93 -3.49
C GLY A 213 17.48 18.84 -3.03
N ALA A 214 18.54 18.31 -2.43
CA ALA A 214 19.69 19.13 -2.04
C ALA A 214 20.57 19.41 -3.29
N PRO A 215 20.74 20.67 -3.72
CA PRO A 215 21.67 20.99 -4.79
C PRO A 215 23.07 20.50 -4.38
N PRO A 216 23.92 20.04 -5.33
CA PRO A 216 25.30 19.64 -5.05
C PRO A 216 26.08 20.87 -4.56
N GLY A 217 26.01 21.11 -3.25
CA GLY A 217 26.66 22.21 -2.58
C GLY A 217 28.13 21.89 -2.34
N ASN A 218 28.98 22.82 -2.75
CA ASN A 218 30.41 22.86 -2.49
C ASN A 218 30.69 22.53 -0.99
N PRO A 219 31.48 21.49 -0.66
CA PRO A 219 31.63 20.99 0.72
C PRO A 219 32.28 21.97 1.71
N SER A 220 32.64 23.19 1.28
CA SER A 220 33.38 24.18 2.06
C SER A 220 32.53 25.17 2.87
N SER A 221 31.19 25.09 2.88
CA SER A 221 30.35 26.08 3.60
C SER A 221 29.41 25.52 4.68
N ARG A 222 29.61 24.29 5.17
CA ARG A 222 28.83 23.74 6.31
C ARG A 222 29.33 24.32 7.65
N ASN A 223 29.03 25.59 7.90
CA ASN A 223 29.04 26.17 9.24
C ASN A 223 27.99 27.29 9.29
N SER A 224 26.73 26.91 9.46
CA SER A 224 25.70 27.75 10.08
C SER A 224 24.44 26.94 10.30
N SER A 225 24.07 26.83 11.57
CA SER A 225 22.78 26.40 12.07
C SER A 225 21.66 27.25 11.47
N GLY A 226 21.08 26.77 10.37
CA GLY A 226 19.94 27.40 9.69
C GLY A 226 18.99 26.33 9.19
N ALA A 227 17.73 26.42 9.62
CA ALA A 227 16.65 25.53 9.27
C ALA A 227 16.61 25.21 7.76
N CYS A 228 16.29 23.95 7.44
CA CYS A 228 16.14 23.43 6.08
C CYS A 228 15.27 24.39 5.23
N PRO A 229 15.85 25.16 4.30
CA PRO A 229 15.03 25.92 3.36
C PRO A 229 14.47 24.91 2.37
N VAL A 230 13.14 24.82 2.31
CA VAL A 230 12.42 24.09 1.26
C VAL A 230 12.75 24.77 -0.07
N ALA A 231 13.81 24.31 -0.73
CA ALA A 231 14.25 24.81 -2.01
C ALA A 231 13.26 24.35 -3.09
N LEU A 232 12.46 25.31 -3.55
CA LEU A 232 11.62 25.22 -4.74
C LEU A 232 12.51 24.98 -5.98
N TYR A 233 12.58 23.74 -6.44
CA TYR A 233 13.14 23.42 -7.74
C TYR A 233 12.20 23.90 -8.85
N GLY A 234 12.69 24.81 -9.68
CA GLY A 234 12.08 25.16 -10.96
C GLY A 234 12.28 24.01 -11.96
N PHE A 235 11.21 23.27 -12.21
CA PHE A 235 11.05 22.38 -13.35
C PHE A 235 9.83 22.86 -14.13
N ASP A 236 10.05 23.30 -15.36
CA ASP A 236 9.03 23.82 -16.27
C ASP A 236 8.30 22.64 -16.95
N GLU A 237 7.27 22.12 -16.26
CA GLU A 237 6.03 21.59 -16.84
C GLU A 237 4.91 21.87 -15.83
N LYS A 238 4.30 23.03 -16.04
CA LYS A 238 3.42 23.76 -15.13
C LYS A 238 2.12 23.00 -14.88
N HIS A 239 2.00 22.39 -13.69
CA HIS A 239 0.91 22.60 -12.71
C HIS A 239 0.68 21.42 -11.74
N ILE A 240 1.29 20.24 -11.93
CA ILE A 240 0.92 19.05 -11.14
C ILE A 240 1.82 18.86 -9.91
N SER A 241 3.12 19.16 -9.99
CA SER A 241 4.08 18.90 -8.91
C SER A 241 3.98 19.86 -7.71
N LEU A 242 3.51 21.10 -7.93
CA LEU A 242 3.34 22.08 -6.85
C LEU A 242 2.18 21.69 -5.91
N PHE A 243 1.19 20.93 -6.42
CA PHE A 243 0.04 20.49 -5.64
C PHE A 243 0.38 19.31 -4.72
N ALA A 244 1.21 18.38 -5.18
CA ALA A 244 1.69 17.22 -4.42
C ALA A 244 2.59 17.62 -3.23
N ALA A 245 3.56 18.52 -3.44
CA ALA A 245 4.44 18.98 -2.38
C ALA A 245 3.70 19.82 -1.32
N ARG A 246 2.76 20.69 -1.73
CA ARG A 246 1.88 21.42 -0.80
C ARG A 246 0.97 20.48 -0.02
N LYS A 247 0.43 19.44 -0.66
CA LYS A 247 -0.40 18.42 0.00
C LYS A 247 0.40 17.62 1.03
N LEU A 248 1.64 17.21 0.75
CA LEU A 248 2.48 16.51 1.74
C LEU A 248 2.81 17.39 2.94
N CYS A 249 3.10 18.67 2.72
CA CYS A 249 3.42 19.59 3.81
C CYS A 249 2.18 19.91 4.69
N HIS A 250 0.98 20.00 4.11
CA HIS A 250 -0.25 20.20 4.87
C HIS A 250 -0.81 18.90 5.49
N ALA A 251 -0.69 17.76 4.81
CA ALA A 251 -1.17 16.47 5.32
C ALA A 251 -0.27 15.93 6.44
N GLY A 252 1.05 16.12 6.37
CA GLY A 252 1.98 15.74 7.43
C GLY A 252 1.72 16.47 8.76
N SER A 253 1.28 17.74 8.70
CA SER A 253 0.91 18.51 9.89
C SER A 253 -0.50 18.19 10.42
N GLY A 254 -1.43 17.76 9.56
CA GLY A 254 -2.81 17.42 9.95
C GLY A 254 -2.98 15.99 10.47
N PHE A 255 -2.26 15.01 9.92
CA PHE A 255 -2.44 13.59 10.27
C PHE A 255 -1.84 13.24 11.64
N ALA A 256 -0.80 13.96 12.07
CA ALA A 256 -0.23 13.83 13.41
C ALA A 256 -1.16 14.35 14.52
N MET A 257 -2.16 15.17 14.19
CA MET A 257 -3.04 15.83 15.17
C MET A 257 -4.36 15.07 15.41
N LEU A 258 -4.72 14.11 14.56
CA LEU A 258 -5.99 13.37 14.62
C LEU A 258 -5.97 12.10 15.49
N PHE A 259 -4.83 11.75 16.08
CA PHE A 259 -4.67 10.54 16.91
C PHE A 259 -3.99 10.78 18.27
N LEU A 260 -3.89 12.04 18.70
CA LEU A 260 -3.31 12.45 20.00
C LEU A 260 -4.32 13.16 20.90
N THR A 261 -5.55 12.66 20.96
CA THR A 261 -6.48 12.97 22.06
C THR A 261 -7.08 11.67 22.57
N PRO A 262 -7.15 11.46 23.90
CA PRO A 262 -7.59 10.22 24.52
C PRO A 262 -9.05 9.87 24.22
#